data_AF-A0AA40FBC9-F1
#
_entry.id   AF-A0AA40FBC9-F1
#
_cell.length_a   1.000
_cell.length_b   1.000
_cell.length_c   1.000
_cell.angle_alpha   90.00
_cell.angle_beta   90.00
_cell.angle_gamma   90.00
#
_symmetry.space_group_name_H-M   'P 1'
#
loop_
_entity.id
_entity.type
_entity.pdbx_description
1 polymer ?
#
loop_
_entity_poly.entity_id
_entity_poly.type
_entity_poly.pdbx_seq_one_letter_code
_entity_poly.pdbx_strand_id
1 'polypeptide(L)'
;MNLNKNGIKNRLSIGATSHGQNRGSGAASPANGKKPGITVFSGGTAANSLVNVFNRIVEERGCPLNYVIPISDNGGSSSELIRVIGGPSVGDIRSRLVRLIPTRENDDDWENDEEMSALRTLFEYRLPDQPDAARLEWLDIVESRHLLWSFVSSPKRELIRSVLNTVNLEIVKRARPNSVFNFAKASIGNLFLTGARLFSGSLESAIYLLSVICSIPPSVSVLPAINSNFTHHISAGLADGSTITGQVNISHPSAPTALPDNQLIAPALTAADHDRIEDANLPGSLPVLRRPHIAFSKHDDEDLPARIERLWYINPYGHEIWPVANVKVLDALHASATVVYSIGSLFTSILPSLILRGVGTAIARPGVRHKVLVLNSKLDRETGPCSDPMTAMDFVVAVARAAGTDGAASEGDDAARRVDVARFVTHLLYLEGEGTPAVDVGELGGLGVKCVKVAGRWVGEGKAAMLRYEPKALREAICEINYGWYPQQIDVLGFMSPSPRAIYHIRRPVWKVILIIDYAGLGPTDILWFLT
;
A
#
# COMPACT_ATOMS: atom_id res chain seq x y z
N MET A 1 20.68 28.05 -68.05
CA MET A 1 19.33 28.44 -67.61
C MET A 1 18.66 27.24 -66.97
N ASN A 2 18.28 27.41 -65.70
CA ASN A 2 17.26 26.70 -64.89
C ASN A 2 17.47 25.21 -64.54
N LEU A 3 17.85 24.91 -63.28
CA LEU A 3 17.00 24.71 -62.06
C LEU A 3 16.51 23.23 -62.00
N ASN A 4 16.50 22.47 -60.91
CA ASN A 4 16.54 22.73 -59.48
C ASN A 4 16.71 21.36 -58.76
N LYS A 5 17.55 21.23 -57.73
CA LYS A 5 17.37 20.22 -56.65
C LYS A 5 17.91 20.80 -55.34
N ASN A 6 17.00 21.26 -54.51
CA ASN A 6 17.23 21.70 -53.14
C ASN A 6 17.44 20.50 -52.19
N GLY A 7 18.28 20.71 -51.17
CA GLY A 7 18.48 19.79 -50.06
C GLY A 7 19.71 20.16 -49.22
N ILE A 8 19.67 21.32 -48.58
CA ILE A 8 20.76 21.96 -47.83
C ILE A 8 21.10 21.19 -46.56
N LYS A 9 22.39 20.85 -46.40
CA LYS A 9 23.07 20.50 -45.14
C LYS A 9 23.64 21.76 -44.49
N ASN A 10 23.52 21.87 -43.17
CA ASN A 10 24.36 22.59 -42.19
C ASN A 10 23.52 22.84 -40.93
N ARG A 11 24.00 22.91 -39.68
CA ARG A 11 25.30 22.90 -38.99
C ARG A 11 24.91 22.85 -37.50
N LEU A 12 25.76 22.35 -36.61
CA LEU A 12 26.04 23.04 -35.34
C LEU A 12 27.32 22.49 -34.70
N SER A 13 28.05 23.45 -34.14
CA SER A 13 29.48 23.50 -33.91
C SER A 13 29.90 22.98 -32.54
N ILE A 14 31.06 22.32 -32.50
CA ILE A 14 31.82 21.95 -31.32
C ILE A 14 32.65 23.17 -30.88
N GLY A 15 32.58 23.53 -29.60
CA GLY A 15 33.46 24.50 -28.96
C GLY A 15 33.92 23.95 -27.61
N ALA A 16 35.24 23.84 -27.43
CA ALA A 16 35.90 23.41 -26.21
C ALA A 16 36.70 24.57 -25.59
N THR A 17 36.61 24.74 -24.27
CA THR A 17 37.55 25.41 -23.33
C THR A 17 36.90 25.30 -21.92
N SER A 18 37.54 25.24 -20.76
CA SER A 18 38.92 25.10 -20.27
C SER A 18 38.82 24.86 -18.74
N HIS A 19 39.86 24.29 -18.12
CA HIS A 19 39.97 24.00 -16.69
C HIS A 19 39.72 25.18 -15.73
N GLY A 20 39.08 24.87 -14.59
CA GLY A 20 39.08 25.69 -13.38
C GLY A 20 38.70 24.85 -12.16
N GLN A 21 39.68 24.50 -11.33
CA GLN A 21 39.45 24.00 -9.97
C GLN A 21 38.88 25.15 -9.11
N ASN A 22 37.82 24.89 -8.34
CA ASN A 22 37.72 25.51 -7.01
C ASN A 22 36.87 24.69 -6.03
N ARG A 23 37.38 24.60 -4.81
CA ARG A 23 36.77 24.00 -3.62
C ARG A 23 35.60 24.85 -3.13
N GLY A 24 34.58 24.21 -2.56
CA GLY A 24 33.52 24.91 -1.85
C GLY A 24 32.33 24.00 -1.54
N SER A 25 32.38 23.34 -0.39
CA SER A 25 31.25 22.69 0.27
C SER A 25 30.10 23.69 0.49
N GLY A 26 29.03 23.55 -0.28
CA GLY A 26 27.76 24.24 -0.05
C GLY A 26 26.65 23.21 -0.13
N ALA A 27 26.04 22.91 1.01
CA ALA A 27 24.81 22.12 1.07
C ALA A 27 23.78 22.80 0.16
N ALA A 28 23.28 22.05 -0.83
CA ALA A 28 22.18 22.51 -1.66
C ALA A 28 20.95 22.68 -0.75
N SER A 29 20.60 23.93 -0.44
CA SER A 29 19.31 24.26 0.14
C SER A 29 18.20 23.68 -0.73
N PRO A 30 17.17 23.03 -0.16
CA PRO A 30 16.08 22.49 -0.95
C PRO A 30 15.36 23.66 -1.63
N ALA A 31 15.44 23.68 -2.97
CA ALA A 31 14.64 24.55 -3.79
C ALA A 31 13.15 24.18 -3.61
N ASN A 32 12.32 25.21 -3.43
CA ASN A 32 10.88 25.23 -3.17
C ASN A 32 10.45 24.87 -1.73
N GLY A 33 9.74 25.81 -1.09
CA GLY A 33 9.11 25.71 0.24
C GLY A 33 7.97 24.69 0.34
N LYS A 34 8.10 23.51 -0.29
CA LYS A 34 7.21 22.37 -0.08
C LYS A 34 7.61 21.65 1.20
N LYS A 35 6.64 21.42 2.09
CA LYS A 35 6.87 20.64 3.31
C LYS A 35 7.25 19.20 2.95
N PRO A 36 8.19 18.58 3.67
CA PRO A 36 8.61 17.21 3.38
C PRO A 36 7.45 16.24 3.54
N GLY A 37 7.41 15.22 2.67
CA GLY A 37 6.34 14.24 2.61
C GLY A 37 6.44 13.10 3.63
N ILE A 38 5.43 12.23 3.55
CA ILE A 38 5.37 10.94 4.24
C ILE A 38 5.33 9.85 3.17
N THR A 39 6.22 8.86 3.28
CA THR A 39 6.17 7.64 2.47
C THR A 39 5.76 6.46 3.35
N VAL A 40 4.71 5.75 2.94
CA VAL A 40 4.14 4.62 3.66
C VAL A 40 4.35 3.35 2.83
N PHE A 41 5.19 2.44 3.32
CA PHE A 41 5.22 1.06 2.82
C PHE A 41 3.98 0.34 3.35
N SER A 42 3.12 -0.09 2.43
CA SER A 42 1.81 -0.66 2.75
C SER A 42 1.57 -1.93 1.95
N GLY A 43 0.86 -2.88 2.56
CA GLY A 43 0.25 -4.00 1.85
C GLY A 43 -1.24 -3.82 1.64
N GLY A 44 -1.92 -4.97 1.55
CA GLY A 44 -3.35 -5.11 1.35
C GLY A 44 -4.24 -4.67 2.51
N THR A 45 -5.26 -5.48 2.81
CA THR A 45 -6.46 -5.06 3.54
C THR A 45 -6.24 -4.53 4.96
N ALA A 46 -5.21 -4.97 5.67
CA ALA A 46 -4.95 -4.53 7.05
C ALA A 46 -4.70 -3.02 7.13
N ALA A 47 -3.87 -2.49 6.23
CA ALA A 47 -3.53 -1.07 6.20
C ALA A 47 -4.70 -0.16 5.76
N ASN A 48 -5.85 -0.72 5.33
CA ASN A 48 -7.00 0.08 4.93
C ASN A 48 -7.61 0.87 6.10
N SER A 49 -7.52 0.36 7.34
CA SER A 49 -8.02 1.10 8.51
C SER A 49 -7.18 2.33 8.84
N LEU A 50 -5.95 2.42 8.31
CA LEU A 50 -5.02 3.51 8.60
C LEU A 50 -5.06 4.62 7.53
N VAL A 51 -5.77 4.43 6.41
CA VAL A 51 -5.79 5.39 5.30
C VAL A 51 -6.28 6.76 5.79
N ASN A 52 -7.40 6.77 6.52
CA ASN A 52 -8.01 8.00 7.03
C ASN A 52 -7.10 8.72 8.03
N VAL A 53 -6.24 7.98 8.75
CA VAL A 53 -5.24 8.58 9.66
C VAL A 53 -4.24 9.39 8.85
N PHE A 54 -3.64 8.80 7.82
CA PHE A 54 -2.64 9.49 6.99
C PHE A 54 -3.23 10.62 6.15
N ASN A 55 -4.45 10.44 5.61
CA ASN A 55 -5.13 11.50 4.85
C ASN A 55 -5.33 12.75 5.71
N ARG A 56 -5.86 12.60 6.94
CA ARG A 56 -6.03 13.72 7.87
C ARG A 56 -4.71 14.40 8.23
N ILE A 57 -3.64 13.64 8.46
CA ILE A 57 -2.31 14.22 8.75
C ILE A 57 -1.86 15.10 7.57
N VAL A 58 -2.11 14.65 6.35
CA VAL A 58 -1.67 15.32 5.12
C VAL A 58 -2.55 16.52 4.77
N GLU A 59 -3.86 16.45 4.99
CA GLU A 59 -4.80 17.58 4.87
C GLU A 59 -4.44 18.70 5.84
N GLU A 60 -4.23 18.38 7.11
CA GLU A 60 -3.87 19.36 8.14
C GLU A 60 -2.51 20.02 7.89
N ARG A 61 -1.56 19.28 7.30
CA ARG A 61 -0.18 19.75 7.15
C ARG A 61 0.13 20.29 5.76
N GLY A 62 -0.60 19.89 4.72
CA GLY A 62 -0.32 20.25 3.34
C GLY A 62 1.01 19.67 2.83
N CYS A 63 1.27 18.38 3.09
CA CYS A 63 2.47 17.67 2.62
C CYS A 63 2.11 16.51 1.68
N PRO A 64 3.03 16.02 0.83
CA PRO A 64 2.73 14.88 -0.03
C PRO A 64 2.70 13.55 0.73
N LEU A 65 1.81 12.64 0.32
CA LEU A 65 1.66 11.28 0.85
C LEU A 65 1.90 10.26 -0.26
N ASN A 66 2.82 9.32 -0.04
CA ASN A 66 3.14 8.30 -1.03
C ASN A 66 2.93 6.91 -0.41
N TYR A 67 2.04 6.11 -0.98
CA TYR A 67 1.89 4.70 -0.64
C TYR A 67 2.73 3.85 -1.59
N VAL A 68 3.66 3.07 -1.06
CA VAL A 68 4.45 2.09 -1.82
C VAL A 68 3.84 0.72 -1.63
N ILE A 69 3.39 0.10 -2.72
CA ILE A 69 2.65 -1.17 -2.73
C ILE A 69 3.45 -2.24 -3.50
N PRO A 70 3.69 -3.42 -2.92
CA PRO A 70 4.36 -4.51 -3.64
C PRO A 70 3.48 -5.05 -4.79
N ILE A 71 4.11 -5.73 -5.75
CA ILE A 71 3.43 -6.31 -6.93
C ILE A 71 3.56 -7.84 -7.02
N SER A 72 4.07 -8.48 -5.96
CA SER A 72 4.41 -9.91 -5.89
C SER A 72 3.25 -10.84 -5.59
N ASP A 73 2.08 -10.29 -5.25
CA ASP A 73 0.90 -11.07 -4.90
C ASP A 73 0.47 -11.96 -6.06
N ASN A 74 0.14 -13.22 -5.78
CA ASN A 74 -0.33 -14.17 -6.79
C ASN A 74 -1.63 -14.85 -6.37
N GLY A 75 -2.36 -14.30 -5.39
CA GLY A 75 -3.61 -14.85 -4.87
C GLY A 75 -4.89 -14.20 -5.38
N GLY A 76 -6.02 -14.85 -5.07
CA GLY A 76 -7.37 -14.30 -5.22
C GLY A 76 -7.74 -13.92 -6.65
N SER A 77 -8.53 -12.84 -6.79
CA SER A 77 -8.99 -12.36 -8.10
C SER A 77 -7.87 -11.82 -9.00
N SER A 78 -6.66 -11.63 -8.48
CA SER A 78 -5.49 -11.27 -9.29
C SER A 78 -4.86 -12.52 -9.95
N SER A 79 -4.94 -13.68 -9.29
CA SER A 79 -4.34 -14.93 -9.78
C SER A 79 -4.85 -15.34 -11.17
N GLU A 80 -6.15 -15.22 -11.40
CA GLU A 80 -6.77 -15.59 -12.67
C GLU A 80 -6.40 -14.64 -13.81
N LEU A 81 -6.28 -13.34 -13.52
CA LEU A 81 -5.79 -12.34 -14.46
C LEU A 81 -4.32 -12.59 -14.80
N ILE A 82 -3.49 -12.90 -13.81
CA ILE A 82 -2.07 -13.23 -14.03
C ILE A 82 -1.96 -14.51 -14.87
N ARG A 83 -2.76 -15.53 -14.59
CA ARG A 83 -2.75 -16.79 -15.34
C ARG A 83 -3.10 -16.59 -16.81
N VAL A 84 -4.20 -15.90 -17.10
CA VAL A 84 -4.71 -15.75 -18.47
C VAL A 84 -3.99 -14.65 -19.23
N ILE A 85 -3.76 -13.48 -18.62
CA ILE A 85 -3.25 -12.28 -19.30
C ILE A 85 -1.76 -12.06 -19.02
N GLY A 86 -1.28 -12.47 -17.85
CA GLY A 86 0.07 -12.16 -17.36
C GLY A 86 0.17 -10.78 -16.75
N GLY A 87 1.31 -10.51 -16.09
CA GLY A 87 1.64 -9.21 -15.55
C GLY A 87 1.65 -9.12 -14.02
N PRO A 88 1.81 -7.91 -13.48
CA PRO A 88 1.88 -7.70 -12.03
C PRO A 88 0.53 -7.94 -11.37
N SER A 89 0.51 -8.30 -10.09
CA SER A 89 -0.73 -8.21 -9.32
C SER A 89 -1.11 -6.75 -9.09
N VAL A 90 -2.40 -6.49 -9.24
CA VAL A 90 -3.01 -5.17 -9.09
C VAL A 90 -3.96 -5.09 -7.90
N GLY A 91 -4.12 -6.17 -7.14
CA GLY A 91 -5.13 -6.31 -6.08
C GLY A 91 -4.97 -5.30 -4.95
N ASP A 92 -3.75 -5.19 -4.41
CA ASP A 92 -3.44 -4.26 -3.31
C ASP A 92 -3.42 -2.80 -3.80
N ILE A 93 -2.92 -2.56 -5.01
CA ILE A 93 -2.96 -1.25 -5.68
C ILE A 93 -4.41 -0.78 -5.84
N ARG A 94 -5.29 -1.64 -6.37
CA ARG A 94 -6.73 -1.38 -6.48
C ARG A 94 -7.31 -1.06 -5.11
N SER A 95 -7.08 -1.92 -4.11
CA SER A 95 -7.62 -1.72 -2.76
C SER A 95 -7.24 -0.36 -2.19
N ARG A 96 -5.99 0.07 -2.39
CA ARG A 96 -5.51 1.38 -1.93
C ARG A 96 -6.16 2.53 -2.69
N LEU A 97 -6.18 2.48 -4.01
CA LEU A 97 -6.78 3.53 -4.85
C LEU A 97 -8.26 3.73 -4.53
N VAL A 98 -9.01 2.64 -4.42
CA VAL A 98 -10.45 2.68 -4.17
C VAL A 98 -10.78 3.22 -2.78
N ARG A 99 -9.90 3.02 -1.80
CA ARG A 99 -10.05 3.58 -0.45
C ARG A 99 -9.69 5.08 -0.38
N LEU A 100 -8.94 5.59 -1.36
CA LEU A 100 -8.56 6.99 -1.47
C LEU A 100 -9.58 7.83 -2.27
N ILE A 101 -10.66 7.20 -2.76
CA ILE A 101 -11.75 7.92 -3.42
C ILE A 101 -12.42 8.83 -2.37
N PRO A 102 -12.54 10.15 -2.63
CA PRO A 102 -13.22 11.06 -1.72
C PRO A 102 -14.71 10.74 -1.69
N THR A 103 -15.21 10.33 -0.52
CA THR A 103 -16.62 10.01 -0.27
C THR A 103 -17.06 10.72 1.00
N ARG A 104 -18.37 10.89 1.24
CA ARG A 104 -18.98 11.53 2.43
C ARG A 104 -18.37 11.17 3.79
N GLU A 105 -17.86 9.96 3.96
CA GLU A 105 -17.19 9.52 5.19
C GLU A 105 -15.84 10.23 5.46
N ASN A 106 -15.26 10.84 4.42
CA ASN A 106 -13.92 11.40 4.41
C ASN A 106 -13.91 12.94 4.26
N ASP A 107 -14.95 13.56 3.70
CA ASP A 107 -15.02 15.02 3.43
C ASP A 107 -16.40 15.61 3.80
N ASP A 108 -16.42 16.79 4.40
CA ASP A 108 -17.64 17.53 4.83
C ASP A 108 -18.36 18.28 3.67
N ASP A 109 -17.94 18.07 2.41
CA ASP A 109 -18.45 18.79 1.24
C ASP A 109 -19.63 18.07 0.54
N TRP A 110 -20.73 18.81 0.31
CA TRP A 110 -22.07 18.26 0.03
C TRP A 110 -22.42 18.05 -1.46
N GLU A 111 -21.58 18.49 -2.41
CA GLU A 111 -22.00 18.66 -3.82
C GLU A 111 -21.53 17.58 -4.82
N ASN A 112 -20.66 16.61 -4.47
CA ASN A 112 -20.11 15.63 -5.44
C ASN A 112 -20.06 14.17 -4.96
N ASP A 113 -20.90 13.80 -3.99
CA ASP A 113 -20.74 12.54 -3.25
C ASP A 113 -21.34 11.30 -3.95
N GLU A 114 -22.43 11.44 -4.71
CA GLU A 114 -23.13 10.29 -5.28
C GLU A 114 -22.32 9.58 -6.37
N GLU A 115 -21.68 10.32 -7.27
CA GLU A 115 -20.86 9.74 -8.34
C GLU A 115 -19.61 9.05 -7.78
N MET A 116 -18.91 9.68 -6.82
CA MET A 116 -17.72 9.07 -6.22
C MET A 116 -18.07 7.81 -5.44
N SER A 117 -19.19 7.81 -4.71
CA SER A 117 -19.71 6.62 -4.02
C SER A 117 -20.09 5.50 -5.01
N ALA A 118 -20.68 5.84 -6.15
CA ALA A 118 -20.96 4.88 -7.22
C ALA A 118 -19.67 4.32 -7.84
N LEU A 119 -18.67 5.15 -8.11
CA LEU A 119 -17.36 4.71 -8.62
C LEU A 119 -16.64 3.81 -7.62
N ARG A 120 -16.66 4.16 -6.33
CA ARG A 120 -16.13 3.32 -5.25
C ARG A 120 -16.83 1.97 -5.25
N THR A 121 -18.16 1.96 -5.27
CA THR A 121 -18.96 0.72 -5.33
C THR A 121 -18.58 -0.13 -6.55
N LEU A 122 -18.50 0.47 -7.74
CA LEU A 122 -18.12 -0.21 -8.98
C LEU A 122 -16.74 -0.87 -8.89
N PHE A 123 -15.72 -0.17 -8.38
CA PHE A 123 -14.35 -0.71 -8.32
C PHE A 123 -14.08 -1.60 -7.10
N GLU A 124 -14.87 -1.51 -6.03
CA GLU A 124 -14.89 -2.48 -4.93
C GLU A 124 -15.57 -3.79 -5.34
N TYR A 125 -16.51 -3.73 -6.29
CA TYR A 125 -17.38 -4.84 -6.67
C TYR A 125 -16.62 -6.10 -7.09
N ARG A 126 -17.14 -7.23 -6.64
CA ARG A 126 -16.71 -8.58 -7.00
C ARG A 126 -17.89 -9.33 -7.58
N LEU A 127 -17.65 -9.98 -8.72
CA LEU A 127 -18.66 -10.81 -9.38
C LEU A 127 -19.08 -11.99 -8.47
N PRO A 128 -20.26 -12.59 -8.73
CA PRO A 128 -20.74 -13.78 -8.03
C PRO A 128 -19.72 -14.93 -7.99
N ASP A 129 -19.90 -15.85 -7.05
CA ASP A 129 -19.06 -17.03 -6.93
C ASP A 129 -19.34 -18.10 -8.00
N GLN A 130 -20.57 -18.13 -8.53
CA GLN A 130 -20.96 -19.09 -9.57
C GLN A 130 -20.42 -18.63 -10.94
N PRO A 131 -19.58 -19.43 -11.62
CA PRO A 131 -18.90 -19.00 -12.86
C PRO A 131 -19.84 -18.51 -13.97
N ASP A 132 -20.97 -19.21 -14.20
CA ASP A 132 -21.91 -18.85 -15.26
C ASP A 132 -22.65 -17.54 -14.95
N ALA A 133 -23.09 -17.37 -13.70
CA ALA A 133 -23.72 -16.13 -13.24
C ALA A 133 -22.73 -14.95 -13.31
N ALA A 134 -21.49 -15.17 -12.87
CA ALA A 134 -20.43 -14.18 -12.94
C ALA A 134 -20.12 -13.76 -14.38
N ARG A 135 -20.10 -14.71 -15.32
CA ARG A 135 -19.91 -14.42 -16.74
C ARG A 135 -21.05 -13.60 -17.32
N LEU A 136 -22.31 -13.96 -17.04
CA LEU A 136 -23.48 -13.21 -17.52
C LEU A 136 -23.47 -11.78 -16.98
N GLU A 137 -23.19 -11.63 -15.69
CA GLU A 137 -23.14 -10.32 -15.05
C GLU A 137 -21.96 -9.47 -15.57
N TRP A 138 -20.80 -10.08 -15.84
CA TRP A 138 -19.70 -9.41 -16.51
C TRP A 138 -20.10 -8.86 -17.88
N LEU A 139 -20.86 -9.64 -18.68
CA LEU A 139 -21.38 -9.18 -19.97
C LEU A 139 -22.32 -7.98 -19.81
N ASP A 140 -23.20 -8.00 -18.82
CA ASP A 140 -24.07 -6.84 -18.52
C ASP A 140 -23.29 -5.59 -18.10
N ILE A 141 -22.15 -5.75 -17.41
CA ILE A 141 -21.28 -4.64 -17.04
C ILE A 141 -20.60 -4.04 -18.28
N VAL A 142 -19.99 -4.85 -19.15
CA VAL A 142 -19.29 -4.34 -20.37
C VAL A 142 -20.25 -3.76 -21.41
N GLU A 143 -21.49 -4.25 -21.45
CA GLU A 143 -22.58 -3.74 -22.28
C GLU A 143 -23.31 -2.54 -21.65
N SER A 144 -22.90 -2.10 -20.46
CA SER A 144 -23.50 -0.98 -19.72
C SER A 144 -24.98 -1.16 -19.34
N ARG A 145 -25.44 -2.41 -19.18
CA ARG A 145 -26.80 -2.74 -18.71
C ARG A 145 -26.91 -2.88 -17.20
N HIS A 146 -25.79 -3.13 -16.52
CA HIS A 146 -25.77 -3.40 -15.09
C HIS A 146 -26.05 -2.16 -14.21
N LEU A 147 -26.71 -2.37 -13.07
CA LEU A 147 -27.10 -1.29 -12.14
C LEU A 147 -25.91 -0.55 -11.50
N LEU A 148 -24.72 -1.14 -11.50
CA LEU A 148 -23.50 -0.48 -11.00
C LEU A 148 -23.13 0.80 -11.77
N TRP A 149 -23.66 1.00 -12.97
CA TRP A 149 -23.48 2.23 -13.73
C TRP A 149 -24.42 3.37 -13.31
N SER A 150 -25.36 3.09 -12.39
CA SER A 150 -26.23 4.11 -11.81
C SER A 150 -25.38 5.19 -11.14
N PHE A 151 -25.77 6.45 -11.30
CA PHE A 151 -25.06 7.62 -10.76
C PHE A 151 -23.64 7.86 -11.29
N VAL A 152 -23.13 7.04 -12.23
CA VAL A 152 -21.88 7.32 -12.96
C VAL A 152 -22.18 8.18 -14.18
N SER A 153 -21.54 9.35 -14.29
CA SER A 153 -21.73 10.25 -15.43
C SER A 153 -21.38 9.57 -16.76
N SER A 154 -22.02 10.05 -17.84
CA SER A 154 -21.80 9.51 -19.18
C SER A 154 -20.32 9.53 -19.61
N PRO A 155 -19.56 10.64 -19.46
CA PRO A 155 -18.15 10.67 -19.86
C PRO A 155 -17.28 9.64 -19.12
N LYS A 156 -17.44 9.51 -17.79
CA LYS A 156 -16.69 8.52 -17.00
C LYS A 156 -17.09 7.10 -17.35
N ARG A 157 -18.39 6.84 -17.52
CA ARG A 157 -18.91 5.53 -17.92
C ARG A 157 -18.33 5.08 -19.25
N GLU A 158 -18.36 5.93 -20.28
CA GLU A 158 -17.82 5.56 -21.60
C GLU A 158 -16.31 5.33 -21.55
N LEU A 159 -15.57 6.15 -20.80
CA LEU A 159 -14.14 5.96 -20.58
C LEU A 159 -13.84 4.64 -19.88
N ILE A 160 -14.49 4.37 -18.74
CA ILE A 160 -14.29 3.12 -17.97
C ILE A 160 -14.67 1.90 -18.82
N ARG A 161 -15.80 1.97 -19.53
CA ARG A 161 -16.30 0.90 -20.38
C ARG A 161 -15.36 0.59 -21.54
N SER A 162 -14.69 1.59 -22.13
CA SER A 162 -13.69 1.36 -23.18
C SER A 162 -12.50 0.52 -22.67
N VAL A 163 -12.08 0.76 -21.42
CA VAL A 163 -11.02 0.00 -20.75
C VAL A 163 -11.49 -1.42 -20.42
N LEU A 164 -12.70 -1.58 -19.89
CA LEU A 164 -13.27 -2.91 -19.61
C LEU A 164 -13.45 -3.74 -20.89
N ASN A 165 -13.83 -3.11 -22.01
CA ASN A 165 -13.89 -3.80 -23.30
C ASN A 165 -12.51 -4.22 -23.81
N THR A 166 -11.46 -3.44 -23.51
CA THR A 166 -10.08 -3.81 -23.86
C THR A 166 -9.68 -5.11 -23.15
N VAL A 167 -9.90 -5.22 -21.84
CA VAL A 167 -9.59 -6.46 -21.12
C VAL A 167 -10.50 -7.62 -21.56
N ASN A 168 -11.77 -7.35 -21.84
CA ASN A 168 -12.70 -8.38 -22.35
C ASN A 168 -12.21 -8.97 -23.68
N LEU A 169 -11.79 -8.12 -24.62
CA LEU A 169 -11.20 -8.56 -25.88
C LEU A 169 -9.97 -9.43 -25.67
N GLU A 170 -9.08 -9.02 -24.76
CA GLU A 170 -7.84 -9.75 -24.47
C GLU A 170 -8.10 -11.10 -23.76
N ILE A 171 -9.15 -11.20 -22.95
CA ILE A 171 -9.64 -12.45 -22.37
C ILE A 171 -10.14 -13.39 -23.47
N VAL A 172 -10.99 -12.89 -24.38
CA VAL A 172 -11.57 -13.70 -25.47
C VAL A 172 -10.49 -14.21 -26.43
N LYS A 173 -9.50 -13.37 -26.80
CA LYS A 173 -8.37 -13.77 -27.66
C LYS A 173 -7.53 -14.92 -27.07
N ARG A 174 -7.46 -15.00 -25.74
CA ARG A 174 -6.68 -16.00 -25.01
C ARG A 174 -7.49 -17.22 -24.59
N ALA A 175 -8.78 -17.26 -24.89
CA ALA A 175 -9.59 -18.44 -24.66
C ALA A 175 -9.07 -19.63 -25.49
N ARG A 176 -8.96 -20.79 -24.85
CA ARG A 176 -8.60 -22.08 -25.44
C ARG A 176 -9.59 -23.14 -24.96
N PRO A 177 -9.79 -24.25 -25.70
CA PRO A 177 -10.68 -25.33 -25.26
C PRO A 177 -10.37 -25.86 -23.84
N ASN A 178 -9.08 -25.87 -23.49
CA ASN A 178 -8.58 -26.39 -22.21
C ASN A 178 -8.29 -25.29 -21.17
N SER A 179 -8.48 -24.01 -21.52
CA SER A 179 -8.20 -22.88 -20.63
C SER A 179 -9.08 -21.69 -21.00
N VAL A 180 -10.04 -21.39 -20.14
CA VAL A 180 -10.91 -20.21 -20.25
C VAL A 180 -10.79 -19.38 -18.98
N PHE A 181 -11.10 -18.09 -19.10
CA PHE A 181 -11.12 -17.20 -17.94
C PHE A 181 -12.32 -17.48 -17.05
N ASN A 182 -12.07 -17.68 -15.76
CA ASN A 182 -13.08 -17.85 -14.73
C ASN A 182 -13.44 -16.50 -14.10
N PHE A 183 -14.67 -16.04 -14.33
CA PHE A 183 -15.17 -14.77 -13.79
C PHE A 183 -15.59 -14.84 -12.31
N ALA A 184 -15.67 -16.04 -11.70
CA ALA A 184 -16.08 -16.21 -10.31
C ALA A 184 -15.24 -15.35 -9.36
N LYS A 185 -15.90 -14.53 -8.52
CA LYS A 185 -15.27 -13.61 -7.55
C LYS A 185 -14.31 -12.58 -8.15
N ALA A 186 -14.25 -12.43 -9.49
CA ALA A 186 -13.36 -11.49 -10.13
C ALA A 186 -13.73 -10.05 -9.74
N SER A 187 -12.72 -9.23 -9.46
CA SER A 187 -12.93 -7.84 -9.07
C SER A 187 -12.98 -6.94 -10.30
N ILE A 188 -14.01 -6.11 -10.41
CA ILE A 188 -14.17 -5.14 -11.50
C ILE A 188 -13.02 -4.14 -11.53
N GLY A 189 -12.54 -3.68 -10.36
CA GLY A 189 -11.35 -2.82 -10.30
C GLY A 189 -10.06 -3.50 -10.74
N ASN A 190 -9.89 -4.82 -10.51
CA ASN A 190 -8.72 -5.55 -11.02
C ASN A 190 -8.79 -5.69 -12.54
N LEU A 191 -9.98 -5.99 -13.08
CA LEU A 191 -10.25 -6.04 -14.51
C LEU A 191 -9.97 -4.67 -15.17
N PHE A 192 -10.42 -3.58 -14.54
CA PHE A 192 -10.15 -2.22 -15.00
C PHE A 192 -8.65 -1.90 -15.03
N LEU A 193 -7.92 -2.08 -13.92
CA LEU A 193 -6.48 -1.77 -13.87
C LEU A 193 -5.69 -2.62 -14.88
N THR A 194 -6.05 -3.89 -15.04
CA THR A 194 -5.44 -4.77 -16.03
C THR A 194 -5.73 -4.29 -17.45
N GLY A 195 -6.98 -3.93 -17.75
CA GLY A 195 -7.38 -3.35 -19.02
C GLY A 195 -6.68 -2.03 -19.32
N ALA A 196 -6.56 -1.13 -18.34
CA ALA A 196 -5.93 0.17 -18.50
C ALA A 196 -4.43 0.03 -18.74
N ARG A 197 -3.78 -0.95 -18.09
CA ARG A 197 -2.38 -1.31 -18.35
C ARG A 197 -2.20 -1.82 -19.77
N LEU A 198 -3.08 -2.71 -20.24
CA LEU A 198 -3.01 -3.24 -21.60
C LEU A 198 -3.25 -2.16 -22.65
N PHE A 199 -4.22 -1.29 -22.40
CA PHE A 199 -4.56 -0.15 -23.25
C PHE A 199 -3.39 0.84 -23.39
N SER A 200 -2.72 1.15 -22.29
CA SER A 200 -1.64 2.15 -22.26
C SER A 200 -0.22 1.58 -22.38
N GLY A 201 -0.06 0.26 -22.27
CA GLY A 201 1.24 -0.40 -22.15
C GLY A 201 2.00 -0.10 -20.85
N SER A 202 1.35 0.47 -19.82
CA SER A 202 2.01 0.98 -18.61
C SER A 202 1.16 0.80 -17.36
N LEU A 203 1.71 0.12 -16.34
CA LEU A 203 1.05 -0.01 -15.03
C LEU A 203 0.86 1.36 -14.36
N GLU A 204 1.85 2.24 -14.44
CA GLU A 204 1.75 3.57 -13.83
C GLU A 204 0.67 4.43 -14.48
N SER A 205 0.54 4.33 -15.81
CA SER A 205 -0.52 5.04 -16.54
C SER A 205 -1.89 4.49 -16.18
N ALA A 206 -2.01 3.19 -15.94
CA ALA A 206 -3.24 2.57 -15.46
C ALA A 206 -3.66 3.08 -14.07
N ILE A 207 -2.69 3.17 -13.14
CA ILE A 207 -2.89 3.73 -11.81
C ILE A 207 -3.30 5.19 -11.91
N TYR A 208 -2.58 5.99 -12.70
CA TYR A 208 -2.89 7.40 -12.92
C TYR A 208 -4.30 7.60 -13.49
N LEU A 209 -4.70 6.79 -14.47
CA LEU A 209 -6.04 6.85 -15.07
C LEU A 209 -7.13 6.60 -14.02
N LEU A 210 -6.97 5.58 -13.17
CA LEU A 210 -7.93 5.32 -12.10
C LEU A 210 -7.98 6.48 -11.10
N SER A 211 -6.81 7.01 -10.70
CA SER A 211 -6.72 8.15 -9.79
C SER A 211 -7.46 9.39 -10.31
N VAL A 212 -7.33 9.70 -11.61
CA VAL A 212 -7.99 10.84 -12.23
C VAL A 212 -9.50 10.62 -12.35
N ILE A 213 -9.94 9.42 -12.77
CA ILE A 213 -11.37 9.09 -12.89
C ILE A 213 -12.08 9.23 -11.53
N CYS A 214 -11.42 8.80 -10.47
CA CYS A 214 -11.94 8.80 -9.11
C CYS A 214 -11.57 10.05 -8.30
N SER A 215 -11.03 11.10 -8.94
CA SER A 215 -10.70 12.37 -8.28
C SER A 215 -9.82 12.22 -7.03
N ILE A 216 -8.90 11.26 -7.01
CA ILE A 216 -7.96 11.09 -5.90
C ILE A 216 -7.06 12.34 -5.82
N PRO A 217 -6.87 12.95 -4.63
CA PRO A 217 -6.10 14.17 -4.49
C PRO A 217 -4.67 14.04 -5.04
N PRO A 218 -4.15 15.03 -5.79
CA PRO A 218 -2.81 14.95 -6.38
C PRO A 218 -1.68 15.01 -5.34
N SER A 219 -1.99 15.38 -4.09
CA SER A 219 -1.09 15.27 -2.95
C SER A 219 -0.85 13.83 -2.50
N VAL A 220 -1.68 12.88 -2.94
CA VAL A 220 -1.59 11.46 -2.58
C VAL A 220 -1.24 10.63 -3.81
N SER A 221 -0.20 9.82 -3.70
CA SER A 221 0.25 8.92 -4.77
C SER A 221 0.25 7.46 -4.32
N VAL A 222 -0.17 6.56 -5.20
CA VAL A 222 -0.04 5.10 -5.02
C VAL A 222 1.00 4.63 -6.03
N LEU A 223 2.12 4.12 -5.53
CA LEU A 223 3.30 3.78 -6.31
C LEU A 223 3.51 2.26 -6.27
N PRO A 224 3.57 1.57 -7.41
CA PRO A 224 4.00 0.18 -7.44
C PRO A 224 5.49 0.12 -7.11
N ALA A 225 5.87 -0.78 -6.20
CA ALA A 225 7.25 -0.92 -5.73
C ALA A 225 8.22 -1.22 -6.88
N ILE A 226 7.77 -1.98 -7.88
CA ILE A 226 8.47 -2.23 -9.14
C ILE A 226 7.58 -1.73 -10.29
N ASN A 227 8.14 -0.93 -11.19
CA ASN A 227 7.45 -0.57 -12.43
C ASN A 227 7.69 -1.65 -13.48
N SER A 228 6.76 -2.59 -13.63
CA SER A 228 6.86 -3.66 -14.61
C SER A 228 5.50 -4.07 -15.16
N ASN A 229 5.50 -4.52 -16.41
CA ASN A 229 4.36 -5.21 -17.04
C ASN A 229 4.44 -6.73 -16.89
N PHE A 230 5.45 -7.25 -16.18
CA PHE A 230 5.67 -8.68 -15.97
C PHE A 230 5.41 -9.08 -14.51
N THR A 231 5.07 -10.35 -14.33
CA THR A 231 4.88 -10.95 -13.01
C THR A 231 6.22 -11.10 -12.30
N HIS A 232 6.26 -10.74 -11.03
CA HIS A 232 7.41 -10.93 -10.15
C HIS A 232 6.96 -11.83 -9.01
N HIS A 233 7.80 -12.79 -8.64
CA HIS A 233 7.49 -13.73 -7.57
C HIS A 233 8.51 -13.62 -6.46
N ILE A 234 8.11 -13.99 -5.26
CA ILE A 234 8.98 -14.03 -4.08
C ILE A 234 9.15 -15.46 -3.59
N SER A 235 10.29 -15.74 -2.97
CA SER A 235 10.56 -16.96 -2.21
C SER A 235 11.08 -16.62 -0.82
N ALA A 236 10.79 -17.48 0.14
CA ALA A 236 11.22 -17.39 1.52
C ALA A 236 12.06 -18.61 1.90
N GLY A 237 13.21 -18.37 2.53
CA GLY A 237 14.05 -19.40 3.14
C GLY A 237 13.75 -19.46 4.63
N LEU A 238 13.50 -20.65 5.15
CA LEU A 238 13.19 -20.89 6.56
C LEU A 238 14.45 -21.31 7.34
N ALA A 239 14.40 -21.18 8.67
CA ALA A 239 15.50 -21.51 9.57
C ALA A 239 15.89 -23.00 9.59
N ASP A 240 15.00 -23.89 9.12
CA ASP A 240 15.30 -25.31 8.93
C ASP A 240 16.01 -25.61 7.60
N GLY A 241 16.30 -24.59 6.79
CA GLY A 241 16.92 -24.68 5.48
C GLY A 241 15.95 -24.94 4.33
N SER A 242 14.65 -25.13 4.60
CA SER A 242 13.64 -25.29 3.55
C SER A 242 13.33 -23.98 2.85
N THR A 243 12.76 -24.06 1.64
CA THR A 243 12.39 -22.88 0.83
C THR A 243 10.94 -23.00 0.37
N ILE A 244 10.19 -21.90 0.52
CA ILE A 244 8.81 -21.76 0.07
C ILE A 244 8.75 -20.73 -1.06
N THR A 245 8.16 -21.12 -2.18
CA THR A 245 8.06 -20.28 -3.37
C THR A 245 6.62 -19.85 -3.65
N GLY A 246 6.45 -18.56 -3.95
CA GLY A 246 5.16 -17.94 -4.27
C GLY A 246 4.50 -17.34 -3.04
N GLN A 247 4.00 -16.10 -3.17
CA GLN A 247 3.45 -15.34 -2.05
C GLN A 247 2.31 -16.09 -1.34
N VAL A 248 1.38 -16.67 -2.10
CA VAL A 248 0.26 -17.43 -1.53
C VAL A 248 0.73 -18.60 -0.67
N ASN A 249 1.78 -19.32 -1.05
CA ASN A 249 2.26 -20.45 -0.24
C ASN A 249 2.97 -20.00 1.04
N ILE A 250 3.51 -18.77 1.04
CA ILE A 250 4.14 -18.17 2.22
C ILE A 250 3.04 -17.71 3.21
N SER A 251 2.01 -17.02 2.72
CA SER A 251 1.00 -16.39 3.56
C SER A 251 -0.17 -17.29 3.93
N HIS A 252 -0.79 -17.92 2.93
CA HIS A 252 -2.08 -18.60 3.04
C HIS A 252 -2.14 -19.75 2.02
N PRO A 253 -1.44 -20.88 2.27
CA PRO A 253 -1.43 -21.98 1.32
C PRO A 253 -2.87 -22.47 1.10
N SER A 254 -3.31 -22.55 -0.17
CA SER A 254 -4.58 -23.19 -0.47
C SER A 254 -4.56 -24.61 0.10
N ALA A 255 -5.60 -25.00 0.84
CA ALA A 255 -5.75 -26.38 1.29
C ALA A 255 -5.55 -27.32 0.08
N PRO A 256 -4.84 -28.46 0.22
CA PRO A 256 -4.82 -29.44 -0.83
C PRO A 256 -6.27 -29.80 -1.11
N THR A 257 -6.76 -29.49 -2.30
CA THR A 257 -8.12 -29.83 -2.70
C THR A 257 -8.20 -31.36 -2.69
N ALA A 258 -8.60 -31.95 -1.55
CA ALA A 258 -9.17 -33.27 -1.53
C ALA A 258 -10.45 -33.14 -2.36
N LEU A 259 -10.35 -33.52 -3.63
CA LEU A 259 -11.47 -33.49 -4.57
C LEU A 259 -12.62 -34.29 -3.94
N PRO A 260 -13.85 -33.74 -3.86
CA PRO A 260 -15.01 -34.58 -3.63
C PRO A 260 -15.19 -35.50 -4.84
N ASP A 261 -15.38 -36.80 -4.58
CA ASP A 261 -15.39 -37.94 -5.51
C ASP A 261 -16.42 -37.90 -6.67
N ASN A 262 -16.97 -36.75 -7.05
CA ASN A 262 -18.10 -36.72 -8.00
C ASN A 262 -18.10 -35.64 -9.08
N GLN A 263 -16.93 -35.09 -9.44
CA GLN A 263 -16.75 -34.43 -10.73
C GLN A 263 -15.67 -35.18 -11.48
N LEU A 264 -15.99 -35.69 -12.67
CA LEU A 264 -15.09 -36.40 -13.58
C LEU A 264 -13.70 -35.72 -13.60
N ILE A 265 -12.77 -36.30 -12.84
CA ILE A 265 -11.46 -35.73 -12.56
C ILE A 265 -10.65 -35.83 -13.86
N ALA A 266 -10.40 -34.69 -14.50
CA ALA A 266 -9.23 -34.57 -15.37
C ALA A 266 -8.02 -34.98 -14.51
N PRO A 267 -7.21 -35.96 -14.93
CA PRO A 267 -6.11 -36.48 -14.10
C PRO A 267 -5.23 -35.33 -13.63
N ALA A 268 -4.72 -35.41 -12.39
CA ALA A 268 -3.80 -34.43 -11.84
C ALA A 268 -2.70 -34.15 -12.86
N LEU A 269 -2.76 -32.96 -13.48
CA LEU A 269 -1.94 -32.64 -14.64
C LEU A 269 -0.46 -32.69 -14.22
N THR A 270 0.35 -33.45 -14.96
CA THR A 270 1.79 -33.45 -14.75
C THR A 270 2.37 -32.07 -15.12
N ALA A 271 3.61 -31.77 -14.71
CA ALA A 271 4.28 -30.54 -15.15
C ALA A 271 4.32 -30.43 -16.70
N ALA A 272 4.47 -31.58 -17.37
CA ALA A 272 4.41 -31.69 -18.83
C ALA A 272 3.00 -31.44 -19.40
N ASP A 273 1.93 -31.80 -18.68
CA ASP A 273 0.56 -31.48 -19.10
C ASP A 273 0.23 -30.00 -18.87
N HIS A 274 0.79 -29.37 -17.83
CA HIS A 274 0.70 -27.93 -17.63
C HIS A 274 1.45 -27.13 -18.71
N ASP A 275 2.59 -27.64 -19.22
CA ASP A 275 3.29 -27.01 -20.35
C ASP A 275 2.50 -27.08 -21.66
N ARG A 276 1.49 -27.96 -21.76
CA ARG A 276 0.56 -28.02 -22.91
C ARG A 276 -0.58 -27.01 -22.80
N ILE A 277 -0.77 -26.37 -21.65
CA ILE A 277 -1.76 -25.31 -21.47
C ILE A 277 -1.14 -23.99 -21.93
N GLU A 278 -1.69 -23.42 -23.01
CA GLU A 278 -1.28 -22.14 -23.56
C GLU A 278 -1.87 -20.97 -22.75
N ASP A 279 -1.31 -20.74 -21.56
CA ASP A 279 -1.60 -19.62 -20.68
C ASP A 279 -0.51 -18.53 -20.77
N ALA A 280 -0.61 -17.44 -19.99
CA ALA A 280 0.43 -16.40 -19.95
C ALA A 280 1.74 -16.86 -19.28
N ASN A 281 1.76 -18.07 -18.71
CA ASN A 281 2.94 -18.67 -18.11
C ASN A 281 3.91 -19.15 -19.19
N LEU A 282 5.19 -18.77 -19.08
CA LEU A 282 6.22 -19.21 -20.02
C LEU A 282 6.47 -20.73 -19.86
N PRO A 283 6.77 -21.46 -20.96
CA PRO A 283 7.20 -22.86 -20.89
C PRO A 283 8.39 -23.05 -19.93
N GLY A 284 8.37 -24.10 -19.11
CA GLY A 284 9.40 -24.35 -18.08
C GLY A 284 9.33 -23.46 -16.81
N SER A 285 8.35 -22.56 -16.68
CA SER A 285 8.09 -21.86 -15.41
C SER A 285 7.74 -22.85 -14.29
N LEU A 286 8.08 -22.51 -13.05
CA LEU A 286 7.86 -23.38 -11.89
C LEU A 286 6.37 -23.76 -11.75
N PRO A 287 6.03 -25.07 -11.68
CA PRO A 287 4.64 -25.51 -11.56
C PRO A 287 3.90 -24.91 -10.37
N VAL A 288 4.60 -24.66 -9.27
CA VAL A 288 4.04 -24.05 -8.05
C VAL A 288 3.49 -22.63 -8.29
N LEU A 289 4.05 -21.90 -9.25
CA LEU A 289 3.62 -20.54 -9.60
C LEU A 289 2.45 -20.52 -10.59
N ARG A 290 2.13 -21.65 -11.21
CA ARG A 290 1.11 -21.77 -12.26
C ARG A 290 -0.28 -22.15 -11.74
N ARG A 291 -0.39 -22.55 -10.47
CA ARG A 291 -1.65 -23.01 -9.89
C ARG A 291 -2.62 -21.83 -9.67
N PRO A 292 -3.89 -21.94 -10.08
CA PRO A 292 -4.88 -20.90 -9.81
C PRO A 292 -5.25 -20.90 -8.32
N HIS A 293 -4.97 -19.80 -7.63
CA HIS A 293 -5.25 -19.62 -6.19
C HIS A 293 -6.51 -18.76 -5.98
N ILE A 294 -7.66 -19.24 -6.46
CA ILE A 294 -8.93 -18.48 -6.46
C ILE A 294 -9.57 -18.46 -5.07
N ALA A 295 -9.52 -19.58 -4.33
CA ALA A 295 -10.00 -19.66 -2.95
C ALA A 295 -8.84 -19.45 -1.96
N PHE A 296 -8.97 -18.46 -1.08
CA PHE A 296 -8.05 -18.23 0.03
C PHE A 296 -8.84 -17.73 1.26
N SER A 297 -8.45 -18.22 2.44
CA SER A 297 -8.87 -17.67 3.73
C SER A 297 -7.64 -17.01 4.37
N LYS A 298 -7.83 -15.93 5.14
CA LYS A 298 -6.78 -15.34 5.98
C LYS A 298 -6.94 -15.70 7.46
N HIS A 299 -7.91 -16.54 7.74
CA HIS A 299 -8.33 -16.93 9.07
C HIS A 299 -8.23 -18.45 9.11
N ASP A 300 -7.42 -18.96 10.05
CA ASP A 300 -7.18 -20.38 10.32
C ASP A 300 -6.15 -21.09 9.42
N ASP A 301 -5.03 -20.43 9.11
CA ASP A 301 -3.87 -21.11 8.51
C ASP A 301 -2.95 -21.68 9.60
N GLU A 302 -2.46 -22.91 9.41
CA GLU A 302 -1.42 -23.49 10.26
C GLU A 302 -0.16 -22.61 10.24
N ASP A 303 0.71 -22.69 11.25
CA ASP A 303 1.96 -21.94 11.18
C ASP A 303 2.94 -22.51 10.16
N LEU A 304 3.96 -21.73 9.80
CA LEU A 304 5.12 -22.28 9.10
C LEU A 304 5.92 -23.22 10.01
N PRO A 305 6.54 -24.28 9.46
CA PRO A 305 7.28 -25.26 10.26
C PRO A 305 8.51 -24.64 10.96
N ALA A 306 9.03 -23.53 10.43
CA ALA A 306 10.13 -22.76 10.99
C ALA A 306 9.99 -21.28 10.62
N ARG A 307 10.69 -20.41 11.36
CA ARG A 307 10.73 -18.95 11.09
C ARG A 307 11.34 -18.66 9.72
N ILE A 308 10.83 -17.63 9.03
CA ILE A 308 11.46 -17.12 7.81
C ILE A 308 12.75 -16.37 8.18
N GLU A 309 13.87 -16.75 7.59
CA GLU A 309 15.17 -16.07 7.77
C GLU A 309 15.43 -15.04 6.67
N ARG A 310 15.00 -15.33 5.44
CA ARG A 310 15.29 -14.49 4.27
C ARG A 310 14.16 -14.53 3.25
N LEU A 311 13.93 -13.39 2.61
CA LEU A 311 13.01 -13.22 1.49
C LEU A 311 13.78 -12.66 0.28
N TRP A 312 13.52 -13.18 -0.91
CA TRP A 312 14.10 -12.68 -2.17
C TRP A 312 13.12 -12.79 -3.34
N TYR A 313 13.37 -12.03 -4.40
CA TYR A 313 12.62 -12.15 -5.64
C TYR A 313 13.19 -13.26 -6.51
N ILE A 314 12.32 -13.94 -7.26
CA ILE A 314 12.69 -14.92 -8.27
C ILE A 314 12.05 -14.58 -9.61
N ASN A 315 12.67 -15.05 -10.69
CA ASN A 315 12.02 -15.10 -12.00
C ASN A 315 11.05 -16.31 -12.07
N PRO A 316 10.25 -16.45 -13.14
CA PRO A 316 9.32 -17.58 -13.29
C PRO A 316 9.99 -18.97 -13.28
N TYR A 317 11.30 -19.06 -13.50
CA TYR A 317 12.08 -20.30 -13.51
C TYR A 317 12.68 -20.66 -12.15
N GLY A 318 12.46 -19.82 -11.11
CA GLY A 318 12.99 -20.07 -9.77
C GLY A 318 14.36 -19.49 -9.48
N HIS A 319 14.98 -18.80 -10.44
CA HIS A 319 16.27 -18.16 -10.19
C HIS A 319 16.09 -16.86 -9.43
N GLU A 320 16.91 -16.65 -8.40
CA GLU A 320 16.96 -15.40 -7.66
C GLU A 320 17.27 -14.23 -8.60
N ILE A 321 16.50 -13.15 -8.45
CA ILE A 321 16.69 -11.88 -9.14
C ILE A 321 16.69 -10.77 -8.10
N TRP A 322 17.31 -9.65 -8.45
CA TRP A 322 17.33 -8.46 -7.61
C TRP A 322 16.80 -7.25 -8.38
N PRO A 323 15.47 -7.07 -8.39
CA PRO A 323 14.82 -6.03 -9.17
C PRO A 323 15.16 -4.63 -8.66
N VAL A 324 15.18 -3.67 -9.59
CA VAL A 324 15.33 -2.26 -9.26
C VAL A 324 13.98 -1.70 -8.84
N ALA A 325 13.98 -0.92 -7.76
CA ALA A 325 12.78 -0.22 -7.32
C ALA A 325 12.31 0.79 -8.38
N ASN A 326 11.02 1.08 -8.38
CA ASN A 326 10.46 2.15 -9.18
C ASN A 326 11.15 3.49 -8.83
N VAL A 327 11.64 4.23 -9.83
CA VAL A 327 12.31 5.52 -9.63
C VAL A 327 11.42 6.50 -8.87
N LYS A 328 10.10 6.49 -9.10
CA LYS A 328 9.16 7.34 -8.36
C LYS A 328 9.11 7.02 -6.86
N VAL A 329 9.37 5.76 -6.48
CA VAL A 329 9.49 5.37 -5.06
C VAL A 329 10.75 5.98 -4.47
N LEU A 330 11.87 5.93 -5.19
CA LEU A 330 13.13 6.55 -4.74
C LEU A 330 12.99 8.08 -4.62
N ASP A 331 12.33 8.73 -5.59
CA ASP A 331 12.04 10.16 -5.54
C ASP A 331 11.11 10.52 -4.37
N ALA A 332 10.08 9.72 -4.13
CA ALA A 332 9.18 9.88 -2.98
C ALA A 332 9.93 9.77 -1.64
N LEU A 333 10.83 8.78 -1.51
CA LEU A 333 11.69 8.63 -0.33
C LEU A 333 12.63 9.83 -0.16
N HIS A 334 13.21 10.34 -1.25
CA HIS A 334 14.07 11.53 -1.22
C HIS A 334 13.33 12.80 -0.81
N ALA A 335 12.04 12.92 -1.15
CA ALA A 335 11.19 14.05 -0.80
C ALA A 335 10.51 13.88 0.58
N SER A 336 10.69 12.75 1.26
CA SER A 336 10.03 12.44 2.53
C SER A 336 10.96 12.63 3.72
N ALA A 337 10.44 13.24 4.79
CA ALA A 337 11.14 13.27 6.08
C ALA A 337 10.76 12.10 6.98
N THR A 338 9.64 11.43 6.68
CA THR A 338 9.11 10.31 7.44
C THR A 338 8.81 9.14 6.52
N VAL A 339 9.32 7.98 6.91
CA VAL A 339 8.97 6.68 6.35
C VAL A 339 8.16 5.92 7.38
N VAL A 340 7.06 5.31 6.96
CA VAL A 340 6.21 4.47 7.79
C VAL A 340 6.15 3.07 7.20
N TYR A 341 6.52 2.08 7.99
CA TYR A 341 6.22 0.68 7.70
C TYR A 341 4.87 0.37 8.34
N SER A 342 3.82 0.34 7.51
CA SER A 342 2.43 0.18 7.96
C SER A 342 2.16 -1.24 8.46
N ILE A 343 0.99 -1.44 9.05
CA ILE A 343 0.48 -2.77 9.38
C ILE A 343 0.22 -3.61 8.13
N GLY A 344 0.46 -4.92 8.24
CA GLY A 344 0.34 -5.90 7.16
C GLY A 344 1.29 -7.07 7.39
N SER A 345 1.08 -8.18 6.69
CA SER A 345 1.94 -9.35 6.81
C SER A 345 3.39 -8.98 6.51
N LEU A 346 4.29 -9.29 7.44
CA LEU A 346 5.65 -8.75 7.42
C LEU A 346 6.38 -9.15 6.14
N PHE A 347 6.38 -10.44 5.82
CA PHE A 347 7.16 -11.00 4.72
C PHE A 347 6.48 -10.89 3.36
N THR A 348 5.15 -10.82 3.30
CA THR A 348 4.43 -10.75 2.02
C THR A 348 3.86 -9.39 1.66
N SER A 349 3.83 -8.42 2.58
CA SER A 349 3.33 -7.06 2.32
C SER A 349 4.38 -5.97 2.46
N ILE A 350 5.20 -6.01 3.51
CA ILE A 350 6.12 -4.91 3.83
C ILE A 350 7.50 -5.15 3.21
N LEU A 351 8.12 -6.27 3.59
CA LEU A 351 9.47 -6.64 3.17
C LEU A 351 9.68 -6.74 1.65
N PRO A 352 8.71 -7.19 0.81
CA PRO A 352 8.91 -7.25 -0.64
C PRO A 352 9.19 -5.88 -1.27
N SER A 353 8.80 -4.78 -0.63
CA SER A 353 9.12 -3.43 -1.08
C SER A 353 10.48 -2.93 -0.58
N LEU A 354 11.00 -3.51 0.51
CA LEU A 354 12.25 -3.08 1.16
C LEU A 354 13.50 -3.76 0.57
N ILE A 355 13.37 -5.02 0.13
CA ILE A 355 14.48 -5.80 -0.45
C ILE A 355 14.86 -5.38 -1.89
N LEU A 356 14.18 -4.37 -2.44
CA LEU A 356 14.41 -3.88 -3.79
C LEU A 356 15.64 -2.98 -3.85
N ARG A 357 16.38 -3.09 -4.97
CA ARG A 357 17.63 -2.33 -5.14
C ARG A 357 17.37 -0.83 -5.02
N GLY A 358 18.08 -0.20 -4.09
CA GLY A 358 18.10 1.25 -3.85
C GLY A 358 17.15 1.74 -2.76
N VAL A 359 16.16 0.93 -2.34
CA VAL A 359 15.19 1.33 -1.30
C VAL A 359 15.87 1.47 0.05
N GLY A 360 16.68 0.49 0.42
CA GLY A 360 17.45 0.51 1.66
C GLY A 360 18.36 1.73 1.76
N THR A 361 19.11 1.98 0.68
CA THR A 361 19.99 3.16 0.58
C THR A 361 19.20 4.46 0.72
N ALA A 362 18.02 4.56 0.08
CA ALA A 362 17.16 5.74 0.15
C ALA A 362 16.58 5.97 1.55
N ILE A 363 16.15 4.92 2.26
CA ILE A 363 15.64 4.98 3.63
C ILE A 363 16.74 5.40 4.62
N ALA A 364 17.96 4.88 4.47
CA ALA A 364 19.06 5.12 5.40
C ALA A 364 19.61 6.57 5.35
N ARG A 365 19.15 7.39 4.39
CA ARG A 365 19.59 8.78 4.24
C ARG A 365 19.24 9.63 5.47
N PRO A 366 20.09 10.59 5.87
CA PRO A 366 19.79 11.52 6.96
C PRO A 366 18.55 12.40 6.73
N GLY A 367 18.14 12.60 5.46
CA GLY A 367 16.92 13.34 5.12
C GLY A 367 15.63 12.68 5.62
N VAL A 368 15.63 11.34 5.74
CA VAL A 368 14.55 10.58 6.37
C VAL A 368 14.83 10.56 7.87
N ARG A 369 14.22 11.50 8.58
CA ARG A 369 14.42 11.72 10.02
C ARG A 369 13.72 10.66 10.86
N HIS A 370 12.51 10.27 10.47
CA HIS A 370 11.69 9.32 11.21
C HIS A 370 11.43 8.08 10.35
N LYS A 371 11.73 6.90 10.90
CA LYS A 371 11.40 5.60 10.31
C LYS A 371 10.55 4.83 11.31
N VAL A 372 9.25 4.86 11.09
CA VAL A 372 8.24 4.43 12.07
C VAL A 372 7.71 3.06 11.66
N LEU A 373 7.95 2.04 12.48
CA LEU A 373 7.32 0.74 12.32
C LEU A 373 6.02 0.72 13.12
N VAL A 374 4.88 0.49 12.44
CA VAL A 374 3.59 0.24 13.10
C VAL A 374 3.41 -1.26 13.20
N LEU A 375 3.48 -1.79 14.41
CA LEU A 375 3.46 -3.23 14.66
C LEU A 375 2.08 -3.84 14.35
N ASN A 376 2.05 -5.09 13.92
CA ASN A 376 0.77 -5.78 13.71
C ASN A 376 0.05 -6.00 15.04
N SER A 377 -1.29 -5.95 15.01
CA SER A 377 -2.12 -6.20 16.20
C SER A 377 -2.35 -7.68 16.49
N LYS A 378 -1.91 -8.57 15.60
CA LYS A 378 -1.88 -10.02 15.78
C LYS A 378 -0.73 -10.60 14.96
N LEU A 379 -0.06 -11.63 15.47
CA LEU A 379 0.84 -12.47 14.69
C LEU A 379 0.06 -13.29 13.63
N ASP A 380 0.71 -13.57 12.52
CA ASP A 380 0.23 -14.41 11.43
C ASP A 380 1.18 -15.60 11.19
N ARG A 381 0.77 -16.54 10.33
CA ARG A 381 1.54 -17.74 9.97
C ARG A 381 3.00 -17.44 9.59
N GLU A 382 3.26 -16.28 8.98
CA GLU A 382 4.58 -15.88 8.49
C GLU A 382 5.55 -15.49 9.62
N THR A 383 5.00 -15.16 10.80
CA THR A 383 5.74 -14.53 11.90
C THR A 383 6.07 -15.52 13.03
N GLY A 384 6.35 -16.76 12.63
CA GLY A 384 6.90 -17.83 13.46
C GLY A 384 5.84 -18.82 13.97
N PRO A 385 6.23 -20.08 14.22
CA PRO A 385 5.33 -21.06 14.81
C PRO A 385 4.91 -20.65 16.22
N CYS A 386 3.75 -21.10 16.68
CA CYS A 386 3.26 -20.86 18.04
C CYS A 386 4.27 -21.26 19.14
N SER A 387 5.16 -22.22 18.85
CA SER A 387 6.25 -22.63 19.74
C SER A 387 7.41 -21.64 19.83
N ASP A 388 7.58 -20.80 18.81
CA ASP A 388 8.66 -19.83 18.68
C ASP A 388 8.21 -18.58 17.89
N PRO A 389 7.28 -17.79 18.43
CA PRO A 389 6.69 -16.63 17.74
C PRO A 389 7.65 -15.44 17.70
N MET A 390 7.57 -14.64 16.63
CA MET A 390 8.36 -13.40 16.51
C MET A 390 7.93 -12.35 17.55
N THR A 391 8.92 -11.73 18.17
CA THR A 391 8.79 -10.56 19.05
C THR A 391 8.85 -9.26 18.26
N ALA A 392 8.55 -8.12 18.89
CA ALA A 392 8.77 -6.82 18.27
C ALA A 392 10.24 -6.57 17.89
N MET A 393 11.19 -7.14 18.64
CA MET A 393 12.61 -7.12 18.29
C MET A 393 12.84 -7.82 16.95
N ASP A 394 12.27 -9.01 16.77
CA ASP A 394 12.40 -9.78 15.53
C ASP A 394 11.83 -9.01 14.32
N PHE A 395 10.70 -8.32 14.49
CA PHE A 395 10.12 -7.46 13.44
C PHE A 395 11.07 -6.31 13.05
N VAL A 396 11.62 -5.62 14.04
CA VAL A 396 12.56 -4.51 13.85
C VAL A 396 13.82 -4.98 13.13
N VAL A 397 14.39 -6.11 13.56
CA VAL A 397 15.57 -6.72 12.94
C VAL A 397 15.26 -7.19 11.52
N ALA A 398 14.11 -7.79 11.27
CA ALA A 398 13.71 -8.23 9.94
C ALA A 398 13.58 -7.04 8.95
N VAL A 399 12.96 -5.94 9.36
CA VAL A 399 12.88 -4.71 8.57
C VAL A 399 14.27 -4.14 8.30
N ALA A 400 15.12 -4.06 9.33
CA ALA A 400 16.47 -3.54 9.19
C ALA A 400 17.34 -4.41 8.26
N ARG A 401 17.26 -5.75 8.38
CA ARG A 401 17.95 -6.68 7.48
C ARG A 401 17.47 -6.53 6.04
N ALA A 402 16.16 -6.52 5.83
CA ALA A 402 15.56 -6.38 4.49
C ALA A 402 15.94 -5.06 3.80
N ALA A 403 16.03 -3.96 4.55
CA ALA A 403 16.51 -2.68 4.02
C ALA A 403 18.05 -2.61 3.96
N GLY A 404 18.77 -3.39 4.75
CA GLY A 404 20.23 -3.42 4.79
C GLY A 404 20.88 -4.20 3.64
N THR A 405 20.14 -5.08 2.96
CA THR A 405 20.66 -5.94 1.87
C THR A 405 21.22 -5.17 0.68
N ASP A 406 20.82 -3.91 0.48
CA ASP A 406 21.37 -3.02 -0.56
C ASP A 406 22.90 -2.82 -0.47
N GLY A 407 23.49 -3.00 0.73
CA GLY A 407 24.92 -2.84 0.97
C GLY A 407 25.72 -4.13 1.13
N ALA A 408 25.07 -5.30 1.14
CA ALA A 408 25.67 -6.57 1.55
C ALA A 408 25.87 -7.59 0.42
N ALA A 409 25.68 -7.20 -0.85
CA ALA A 409 25.94 -8.09 -1.99
C ALA A 409 27.44 -8.41 -2.19
N SER A 410 28.35 -7.87 -1.38
CA SER A 410 29.80 -8.05 -1.53
C SER A 410 30.57 -8.46 -0.27
N GLU A 411 29.95 -8.61 0.90
CA GLU A 411 30.66 -9.00 2.12
C GLU A 411 29.88 -10.10 2.86
N GLY A 412 30.58 -11.16 3.26
CA GLY A 412 30.01 -12.42 3.72
C GLY A 412 29.03 -12.33 4.89
N ASP A 413 28.38 -13.46 5.15
CA ASP A 413 27.27 -13.72 6.08
C ASP A 413 27.40 -13.10 7.49
N ASP A 414 28.62 -12.76 7.93
CA ASP A 414 28.89 -12.11 9.22
C ASP A 414 28.64 -10.60 9.25
N ALA A 415 28.67 -9.89 8.11
CA ALA A 415 28.36 -8.45 8.05
C ALA A 415 26.84 -8.17 8.16
N ALA A 416 26.00 -9.08 7.68
CA ALA A 416 24.53 -9.03 7.81
C ALA A 416 24.04 -9.14 9.28
N ARG A 417 24.90 -9.60 10.20
CA ARG A 417 24.58 -9.71 11.64
C ARG A 417 24.75 -8.40 12.40
N ARG A 418 25.46 -7.40 11.87
CA ARG A 418 25.65 -6.07 12.50
C ARG A 418 24.91 -4.97 11.75
N VAL A 419 23.65 -5.21 11.40
CA VAL A 419 22.81 -4.15 10.84
C VAL A 419 22.56 -3.11 11.93
N ASP A 420 22.98 -1.87 11.67
CA ASP A 420 22.64 -0.71 12.48
C ASP A 420 21.13 -0.42 12.34
N VAL A 421 20.35 -1.04 13.24
CA VAL A 421 18.89 -0.98 13.27
C VAL A 421 18.38 0.46 13.24
N ALA A 422 19.02 1.37 13.97
CA ALA A 422 18.63 2.76 14.09
C ALA A 422 18.64 3.52 12.74
N ARG A 423 19.39 3.03 11.75
CA ARG A 423 19.37 3.60 10.39
C ARG A 423 18.05 3.35 9.67
N PHE A 424 17.38 2.25 9.97
CA PHE A 424 16.21 1.76 9.25
C PHE A 424 14.92 1.84 10.07
N VAL A 425 14.99 1.76 11.39
CA VAL A 425 13.85 1.90 12.31
C VAL A 425 14.25 2.81 13.46
N THR A 426 13.55 3.92 13.64
CA THR A 426 13.81 4.86 14.75
C THR A 426 12.69 4.86 15.79
N HIS A 427 11.47 4.50 15.39
CA HIS A 427 10.32 4.45 16.28
C HIS A 427 9.51 3.18 16.03
N LEU A 428 8.97 2.61 17.11
CA LEU A 428 8.04 1.49 17.09
C LEU A 428 6.71 1.95 17.72
N LEU A 429 5.62 1.88 16.97
CA LEU A 429 4.27 2.05 17.48
C LEU A 429 3.65 0.68 17.72
N TYR A 430 3.19 0.40 18.93
CA TYR A 430 2.68 -0.93 19.29
C TYR A 430 1.36 -0.85 20.07
N LEU A 431 0.59 -1.93 19.99
CA LEU A 431 -0.54 -2.22 20.86
C LEU A 431 -0.12 -3.29 21.88
N GLU A 432 -0.84 -3.35 22.99
CA GLU A 432 -0.68 -4.41 23.97
C GLU A 432 -2.01 -5.14 24.13
N GLY A 433 -2.00 -6.45 23.88
CA GLY A 433 -3.18 -7.29 23.94
C GLY A 433 -2.86 -8.75 23.57
N GLU A 434 -3.84 -9.62 23.74
CA GLU A 434 -3.70 -11.03 23.41
C GLU A 434 -3.37 -11.22 21.92
N GLY A 435 -2.34 -12.02 21.61
CA GLY A 435 -1.88 -12.30 20.25
C GLY A 435 -1.03 -11.20 19.61
N THR A 436 -0.84 -10.04 20.27
CA THR A 436 0.13 -9.02 19.82
C THR A 436 1.57 -9.50 20.03
N PRO A 437 2.54 -9.09 19.19
CA PRO A 437 3.94 -9.48 19.40
C PRO A 437 4.47 -8.92 20.72
N ALA A 438 5.26 -9.71 21.44
CA ALA A 438 5.85 -9.29 22.71
C ALA A 438 6.81 -8.10 22.51
N VAL A 439 6.73 -7.10 23.39
CA VAL A 439 7.52 -5.86 23.29
C VAL A 439 8.39 -5.68 24.52
N ASP A 440 9.71 -5.75 24.34
CA ASP A 440 10.69 -5.33 25.35
C ASP A 440 11.22 -3.94 25.01
N VAL A 441 10.72 -2.94 25.74
CA VAL A 441 11.09 -1.52 25.52
C VAL A 441 12.55 -1.26 25.88
N GLY A 442 13.12 -1.98 26.85
CA GLY A 442 14.51 -1.80 27.28
C GLY A 442 15.48 -2.31 26.22
N GLU A 443 15.22 -3.51 25.69
CA GLU A 443 16.03 -4.12 24.63
C GLU A 443 15.98 -3.28 23.34
N LEU A 444 14.79 -2.88 22.91
CA LEU A 444 14.58 -2.01 21.74
C LEU A 444 15.22 -0.62 21.94
N GLY A 445 15.13 -0.06 23.14
CA GLY A 445 15.80 1.19 23.51
C GLY A 445 17.32 1.09 23.42
N GLY A 446 17.90 -0.07 23.78
CA GLY A 446 19.32 -0.37 23.61
C GLY A 446 19.80 -0.34 22.16
N LEU A 447 18.91 -0.61 21.19
CA LEU A 447 19.16 -0.50 19.76
C LEU A 447 18.85 0.90 19.18
N GLY A 448 18.48 1.86 20.02
CA GLY A 448 18.13 3.22 19.60
C GLY A 448 16.70 3.37 19.06
N VAL A 449 15.82 2.37 19.27
CA VAL A 449 14.42 2.41 18.83
C VAL A 449 13.53 2.95 19.95
N LYS A 450 12.83 4.05 19.66
CA LYS A 450 11.85 4.63 20.60
C LYS A 450 10.51 3.93 20.48
N CYS A 451 10.05 3.29 21.56
CA CYS A 451 8.77 2.60 21.58
C CYS A 451 7.66 3.53 22.10
N VAL A 452 6.53 3.57 21.40
CA VAL A 452 5.34 4.33 21.79
C VAL A 452 4.14 3.39 21.80
N LYS A 453 3.57 3.18 22.99
CA LYS A 453 2.33 2.43 23.15
C LYS A 453 1.16 3.28 22.69
N VAL A 454 0.32 2.72 21.83
CA VAL A 454 -0.87 3.40 21.30
C VAL A 454 -2.12 2.72 21.85
N ALA A 455 -3.19 3.50 22.05
CA ALA A 455 -4.48 2.95 22.44
C ALA A 455 -5.07 2.10 21.30
N GLY A 456 -5.66 0.96 21.65
CA GLY A 456 -6.37 0.08 20.73
C GLY A 456 -7.87 0.02 21.04
N ARG A 457 -8.65 -0.34 20.03
CA ARG A 457 -10.08 -0.60 20.11
C ARG A 457 -10.38 -2.00 19.58
N TRP A 458 -11.19 -2.75 20.31
CA TRP A 458 -11.74 -4.02 19.83
C TRP A 458 -12.84 -3.77 18.80
N VAL A 459 -12.74 -4.44 17.66
CA VAL A 459 -13.71 -4.36 16.58
C VAL A 459 -14.14 -5.78 16.20
N GLY A 460 -15.45 -6.02 16.15
CA GLY A 460 -16.04 -7.33 15.88
C GLY A 460 -16.67 -7.97 17.12
N GLU A 461 -17.30 -9.13 16.94
CA GLU A 461 -17.98 -9.89 18.00
C GLU A 461 -17.44 -11.33 18.06
N GLY A 462 -17.38 -11.90 19.26
CA GLY A 462 -16.96 -13.28 19.49
C GLY A 462 -15.51 -13.58 19.05
N LYS A 463 -15.29 -14.75 18.43
CA LYS A 463 -13.96 -15.19 17.94
C LYS A 463 -13.39 -14.34 16.80
N ALA A 464 -14.20 -13.47 16.19
CA ALA A 464 -13.78 -12.55 15.12
C ALA A 464 -13.39 -11.16 15.66
N ALA A 465 -13.49 -10.93 16.98
CA ALA A 465 -13.05 -9.68 17.58
C ALA A 465 -11.53 -9.50 17.39
N MET A 466 -11.14 -8.37 16.79
CA MET A 466 -9.75 -8.05 16.51
C MET A 466 -9.40 -6.70 17.15
N LEU A 467 -8.27 -6.68 17.85
CA LEU A 467 -7.70 -5.44 18.35
C LEU A 467 -7.17 -4.62 17.16
N ARG A 468 -7.56 -3.35 17.08
CA ARG A 468 -7.10 -2.39 16.06
C ARG A 468 -6.59 -1.13 16.72
N TYR A 469 -5.70 -0.40 16.06
CA TYR A 469 -5.28 0.91 16.53
C TYR A 469 -6.45 1.88 16.56
N GLU A 470 -6.59 2.62 17.65
CA GLU A 470 -7.57 3.70 17.71
C GLU A 470 -7.10 4.85 16.79
N PRO A 471 -7.86 5.25 15.75
CA PRO A 471 -7.37 6.15 14.71
C PRO A 471 -6.85 7.49 15.24
N LYS A 472 -7.55 8.06 16.24
CA LYS A 472 -7.15 9.34 16.85
C LYS A 472 -5.81 9.23 17.58
N ALA A 473 -5.64 8.19 18.40
CA ALA A 473 -4.42 7.98 19.17
C ALA A 473 -3.22 7.70 18.26
N LEU A 474 -3.41 6.89 17.21
CA LEU A 474 -2.35 6.62 16.24
C LEU A 474 -1.93 7.89 15.49
N ARG A 475 -2.90 8.71 15.08
CA ARG A 475 -2.64 10.00 14.44
C ARG A 475 -1.80 10.91 15.33
N GLU A 476 -2.19 11.04 16.59
CA GLU A 476 -1.49 11.86 17.59
C GLU A 476 -0.05 11.38 17.79
N ALA A 477 0.17 10.07 17.92
CA ALA A 477 1.51 9.50 18.03
C ALA A 477 2.40 9.79 16.80
N ILE A 478 1.87 9.62 15.58
CA ILE A 478 2.63 9.91 14.35
C ILE A 478 2.93 11.40 14.23
N CYS A 479 1.97 12.27 14.57
CA CYS A 479 2.16 13.71 14.58
C CYS A 479 3.21 14.16 15.60
N GLU A 480 3.19 13.61 16.81
CA GLU A 480 4.16 13.90 17.86
C GLU A 480 5.57 13.51 17.41
N ILE A 481 5.74 12.33 16.79
CA ILE A 481 7.02 11.89 16.25
C ILE A 481 7.53 12.86 15.18
N ASN A 482 6.68 13.24 14.23
CA ASN A 482 7.09 14.02 13.07
C ASN A 482 7.34 15.51 13.34
N TYR A 483 6.65 16.07 14.34
CA TYR A 483 6.57 17.51 14.53
C TYR A 483 6.84 17.98 15.98
N GLY A 484 7.03 17.05 16.92
CA GLY A 484 7.10 17.36 18.35
C GLY A 484 5.72 17.55 18.97
N TRP A 485 5.70 17.60 20.31
CA TRP A 485 4.46 17.78 21.08
C TRP A 485 3.86 19.16 20.79
N TYR A 486 2.75 19.18 20.05
CA TYR A 486 1.84 20.32 20.05
C TYR A 486 0.86 20.08 21.19
N PRO A 487 0.92 20.83 22.31
CA PRO A 487 -0.32 21.03 23.05
C PRO A 487 -1.30 21.62 22.04
N GLN A 488 -2.55 21.18 22.07
CA GLN A 488 -3.64 21.98 21.51
C GLN A 488 -3.64 23.29 22.30
N GLN A 489 -2.78 24.22 21.90
CA GLN A 489 -2.79 25.57 22.38
C GLN A 489 -4.05 26.16 21.74
N ILE A 490 -5.14 26.11 22.51
CA ILE A 490 -6.14 27.16 22.42
C ILE A 490 -5.31 28.43 22.59
N ASP A 491 -5.08 29.15 21.50
CA ASP A 491 -4.51 30.48 21.53
C ASP A 491 -5.49 31.36 22.30
N VAL A 492 -5.36 31.37 23.63
CA VAL A 492 -5.81 32.48 24.45
C VAL A 492 -4.75 33.57 24.24
N LEU A 493 -4.77 34.17 23.05
CA LEU A 493 -3.95 35.32 22.71
C LEU A 493 -4.26 36.46 23.69
N GLY A 494 -3.31 36.73 24.57
CA GLY A 494 -3.02 38.06 25.11
C GLY A 494 -4.12 38.73 25.92
N PHE A 495 -4.20 38.42 27.22
CA PHE A 495 -4.69 39.40 28.19
C PHE A 495 -3.63 40.50 28.38
N MET A 496 -3.62 41.48 27.48
CA MET A 496 -3.08 42.81 27.77
C MET A 496 -4.26 43.76 28.01
N SER A 497 -4.31 44.32 29.22
CA SER A 497 -4.96 45.56 29.68
C SER A 497 -6.34 45.96 29.09
N PRO A 498 -7.37 46.25 29.91
CA PRO A 498 -8.66 46.68 29.41
C PRO A 498 -8.58 48.10 28.84
N SER A 499 -8.93 48.27 27.56
CA SER A 499 -9.44 49.54 27.05
C SER A 499 -10.86 49.34 26.50
N PRO A 500 -11.83 50.23 26.80
CA PRO A 500 -13.22 50.00 26.47
C PRO A 500 -13.52 50.55 25.07
N ARG A 501 -13.78 49.64 24.12
CA ARG A 501 -14.64 49.78 22.91
C ARG A 501 -14.02 49.07 21.69
N ALA A 502 -14.46 47.84 21.44
CA ALA A 502 -14.55 47.29 20.09
C ALA A 502 -15.58 46.15 20.06
N ILE A 503 -16.62 46.31 19.23
CA ILE A 503 -17.62 45.28 18.94
C ILE A 503 -17.07 44.44 17.79
N TYR A 504 -16.94 43.13 17.96
CA TYR A 504 -16.62 42.20 16.88
C TYR A 504 -17.78 41.23 16.65
N HIS A 505 -18.27 41.16 15.41
CA HIS A 505 -19.28 40.20 14.97
C HIS A 505 -18.60 38.87 14.62
N ILE A 506 -18.99 37.79 15.32
CA ILE A 506 -18.65 36.41 14.95
C ILE A 506 -19.92 35.73 14.42
N ARG A 507 -19.85 35.14 13.22
CA ARG A 507 -20.95 34.36 12.61
C ARG A 507 -20.58 32.85 12.62
N ARG A 508 -21.47 32.05 13.22
CA ARG A 508 -21.67 30.56 13.17
C ARG A 508 -20.84 29.69 14.15
N PRO A 509 -21.24 28.41 14.41
CA PRO A 509 -22.26 28.04 15.40
C PRO A 509 -21.73 27.12 16.52
N VAL A 510 -22.19 27.41 17.74
CA VAL A 510 -22.41 26.59 18.94
C VAL A 510 -21.65 25.25 19.10
N TRP A 511 -20.63 25.26 19.98
CA TRP A 511 -20.41 24.20 20.97
C TRP A 511 -20.33 24.88 22.35
N LYS A 512 -21.18 24.43 23.30
CA LYS A 512 -21.25 24.97 24.68
C LYS A 512 -19.98 24.58 25.45
N VAL A 513 -19.12 25.56 25.75
CA VAL A 513 -18.08 25.44 26.78
C VAL A 513 -18.66 25.98 28.08
N ILE A 514 -18.81 25.11 29.09
CA ILE A 514 -19.14 25.53 30.45
C ILE A 514 -17.84 26.02 31.10
N LEU A 515 -17.70 27.34 31.22
CA LEU A 515 -16.62 27.97 31.98
C LEU A 515 -17.12 28.15 33.43
N ILE A 516 -16.65 27.33 34.37
CA ILE A 516 -16.84 27.60 35.80
C ILE A 516 -15.72 28.56 36.20
N ILE A 517 -16.05 29.83 36.37
CA ILE A 517 -15.15 30.81 37.00
C ILE A 517 -15.48 30.85 38.48
N ASP A 518 -14.55 30.38 39.30
CA ASP A 518 -14.62 30.49 40.75
C ASP A 518 -14.28 31.94 41.14
N TYR A 519 -15.29 32.74 41.46
CA TYR A 519 -15.10 34.08 42.01
C TYR A 519 -15.20 34.02 43.53
N ALA A 520 -14.03 34.06 44.17
CA ALA A 520 -13.93 34.35 45.59
C ALA A 520 -14.36 35.81 45.83
N GLY A 521 -15.59 35.98 46.34
CA GLY A 521 -16.05 37.20 46.99
C GLY A 521 -17.03 38.05 46.17
N LEU A 522 -18.32 37.75 46.29
CA LEU A 522 -19.45 38.70 46.26
C LEU A 522 -20.69 37.99 46.87
N GLY A 523 -21.48 38.75 47.65
CA GLY A 523 -22.58 38.25 48.50
C GLY A 523 -23.86 37.82 47.77
N PRO A 524 -24.90 37.39 48.51
CA PRO A 524 -25.98 36.59 48.00
C PRO A 524 -27.11 37.45 47.43
N THR A 525 -26.99 37.89 46.18
CA THR A 525 -28.13 38.31 45.36
C THR A 525 -27.75 38.18 43.89
N ASP A 526 -28.69 37.71 43.08
CA ASP A 526 -28.66 37.62 41.61
C ASP A 526 -28.24 36.27 41.00
N ILE A 527 -29.01 35.25 41.37
CA ILE A 527 -29.35 34.14 40.45
C ILE A 527 -30.32 34.71 39.42
N LEU A 528 -29.93 34.82 38.15
CA LEU A 528 -30.91 34.92 37.06
C LEU A 528 -30.47 34.10 35.83
N TRP A 529 -31.25 33.05 35.60
CA TRP A 529 -31.48 32.28 34.38
C TRP A 529 -30.96 32.87 33.08
N PHE A 530 -30.26 32.06 32.27
CA PHE A 530 -30.58 31.96 30.84
C PHE A 530 -30.26 30.56 30.29
N LEU A 531 -31.35 29.84 29.99
CA LEU A 531 -31.42 28.69 29.09
C LEU A 531 -31.56 29.23 27.65
N THR A 532 -30.63 28.90 26.77
CA THR A 532 -30.88 28.46 25.39
C THR A 532 -29.65 27.68 24.91
#